data_AF-A0A9Q4PXL6-F1
#
_entry.id   AF-A0A9Q4PXL6-F1
#
_cell.length_a   1.000
_cell.length_b   1.000
_cell.length_c   1.000
_cell.angle_alpha   90.00
_cell.angle_beta   90.00
_cell.angle_gamma   90.00
#
_symmetry.space_group_name_H-M   'P 1'
#
loop_
_entity.id
_entity.type
_entity.pdbx_description
1 polymer ?
#
loop_
_entity_poly.entity_id
_entity_poly.type
_entity_poly.pdbx_seq_one_letter_code
_entity_poly.pdbx_strand_id
1 'polypeptide(L)'
;MKAPSIENTILYLNAINSQISEVYKKVGAVMAYLCGDEFFIKENFNKKENKMNEIIINNVEVKFEVVKDEIFTNSLQIAEVFEKEHKNIIRIIESLPNDDFRRLNFELTERTAKFGAVTRSDPFYNLTRDGFSLLVMGFTGEKAYKWKIEYIKAFNKMEAMLRDKLMPRDLPTALRLYANELEANNRLRDERDEAIKTKAYIGSKREATAMATASLKSKEVEKLKVKLDESKTYATIKKVEKLTGKEYNWRLLKAISEELNLPRPAVEDINYGEVKSYHEIAWKEAYNVDLREILK
;
A
#
# COMPACT_ATOMS: atom_id res chain seq x y z
N MET A 1 17.52 -8.03 69.02
CA MET A 1 16.30 -7.87 68.21
C MET A 1 15.54 -9.19 68.22
N LYS A 2 14.26 -9.20 68.64
CA LYS A 2 13.43 -10.43 68.60
C LYS A 2 13.14 -10.77 67.13
N ALA A 3 13.27 -12.05 66.76
CA ALA A 3 12.91 -12.53 65.43
C ALA A 3 11.41 -12.26 65.16
N PRO A 4 11.02 -11.88 63.92
CA PRO A 4 9.62 -11.66 63.58
C PRO A 4 8.80 -12.93 63.80
N SER A 5 7.55 -12.79 64.27
CA SER A 5 6.65 -13.94 64.44
C SER A 5 6.32 -14.57 63.08
N ILE A 6 6.03 -15.87 63.09
CA ILE A 6 5.69 -16.66 61.89
C ILE A 6 4.53 -16.01 61.13
N GLU A 7 3.53 -15.44 61.82
CA GLU A 7 2.41 -14.72 61.22
C GLU A 7 2.85 -13.47 60.44
N ASN A 8 3.79 -12.69 60.96
CA ASN A 8 4.31 -11.51 60.28
C ASN A 8 5.16 -11.89 59.06
N THR A 9 5.87 -13.01 59.12
CA THR A 9 6.61 -13.54 57.96
C THR A 9 5.66 -14.04 56.88
N ILE A 10 4.57 -14.71 57.23
CA ILE A 10 3.54 -15.18 56.28
C ILE A 10 2.82 -13.99 55.62
N LEU A 11 2.46 -12.96 56.40
CA LEU A 11 1.82 -11.75 55.86
C LEU A 11 2.75 -11.02 54.87
N TYR A 12 4.04 -10.94 55.20
CA TYR A 12 5.07 -10.33 54.35
C TYR A 12 5.32 -11.13 53.06
N LEU A 13 5.40 -12.46 53.16
CA LEU A 13 5.54 -13.34 52.00
C LEU A 13 4.31 -13.33 51.10
N ASN A 14 3.10 -13.24 51.66
CA ASN A 14 1.87 -13.09 50.88
C ASN A 14 1.78 -11.73 50.19
N ALA A 15 2.23 -10.66 50.84
CA ALA A 15 2.33 -9.33 50.24
C ALA A 15 3.35 -9.31 49.08
N ILE A 16 4.50 -9.97 49.25
CA ILE A 16 5.51 -10.16 48.19
C ILE A 16 4.94 -10.99 47.04
N ASN A 17 4.25 -12.10 47.31
CA ASN A 17 3.64 -12.93 46.27
C ASN A 17 2.52 -12.20 45.50
N SER A 18 1.75 -11.35 46.17
CA SER A 18 0.75 -10.49 45.54
C SER A 18 1.41 -9.46 44.60
N GLN A 19 2.47 -8.79 45.06
CA GLN A 19 3.24 -7.85 44.23
C GLN A 19 3.94 -8.55 43.06
N ILE A 20 4.47 -9.74 43.27
CA ILE A 20 5.10 -10.55 42.22
C ILE A 20 4.04 -10.97 41.19
N SER A 21 2.85 -11.41 41.61
CA SER A 21 1.72 -11.76 40.73
C SER A 21 1.25 -10.57 39.88
N GLU A 22 1.20 -9.37 40.47
CA GLU A 22 0.89 -8.12 39.78
C GLU A 22 1.94 -7.78 38.69
N VAL A 23 3.22 -7.97 39.00
CA VAL A 23 4.34 -7.78 38.06
C VAL A 23 4.29 -8.84 36.95
N TYR A 24 3.95 -10.09 37.26
CA TYR A 24 3.77 -11.14 36.26
C TYR A 24 2.60 -10.87 35.30
N LYS A 25 1.50 -10.28 35.79
CA LYS A 25 0.37 -9.84 34.94
C LYS A 25 0.75 -8.67 34.03
N LYS A 26 1.49 -7.68 34.54
CA LYS A 26 1.92 -6.50 33.77
C LYS A 26 3.01 -6.85 32.75
N VAL A 27 3.99 -7.66 33.13
CA VAL A 27 5.00 -8.19 32.19
C VAL A 27 4.35 -9.16 31.19
N GLY A 28 3.37 -9.97 31.61
CA GLY A 28 2.59 -10.84 30.72
C GLY A 28 1.79 -10.07 29.68
N ALA A 29 1.20 -8.93 30.04
CA ALA A 29 0.50 -8.03 29.12
C ALA A 29 1.44 -7.41 28.08
N VAL A 30 2.61 -6.94 28.52
CA VAL A 30 3.65 -6.37 27.66
C VAL A 30 4.19 -7.44 26.70
N MET A 31 4.35 -8.69 27.14
CA MET A 31 4.87 -9.78 26.31
C MET A 31 3.84 -10.33 25.31
N ALA A 32 2.55 -10.41 25.68
CA ALA A 32 1.47 -10.82 24.77
C ALA A 32 1.27 -9.83 23.61
N TYR A 33 1.46 -8.56 23.89
CA TYR A 33 1.44 -7.47 22.91
C TYR A 33 2.67 -7.50 21.98
N LEU A 34 3.86 -7.76 22.51
CA LEU A 34 5.11 -7.82 21.72
C LEU A 34 5.21 -9.05 20.80
N CYS A 35 4.43 -10.10 21.04
CA CYS A 35 4.41 -11.33 20.23
C CYS A 35 3.18 -11.46 19.31
N GLY A 36 2.25 -10.49 19.31
CA GLY A 36 1.07 -10.50 18.43
C GLY A 36 0.05 -11.63 18.70
N ASP A 37 -0.01 -12.17 19.93
CA ASP A 37 -0.87 -13.32 20.25
C ASP A 37 -2.30 -12.85 20.64
N GLU A 38 -3.19 -12.71 19.65
CA GLU A 38 -4.57 -12.20 19.81
C GLU A 38 -5.43 -12.98 20.82
N PHE A 39 -5.14 -14.27 21.01
CA PHE A 39 -5.94 -15.17 21.85
C PHE A 39 -5.88 -14.79 23.34
N PHE A 40 -4.68 -14.42 23.83
CA PHE A 40 -4.46 -14.07 25.24
C PHE A 40 -5.03 -12.68 25.60
N ILE A 41 -5.08 -11.77 24.62
CA ILE A 41 -5.67 -10.42 24.76
C ILE A 41 -7.19 -10.53 24.93
N LYS A 42 -7.85 -11.37 24.14
CA LYS A 42 -9.33 -11.52 24.15
C LYS A 42 -9.87 -12.18 25.43
N GLU A 43 -9.15 -13.12 26.02
CA GLU A 43 -9.64 -13.90 27.17
C GLU A 43 -9.44 -13.17 28.53
N ASN A 44 -8.39 -12.36 28.68
CA ASN A 44 -8.02 -11.72 29.96
C ASN A 44 -8.32 -10.21 30.06
N PHE A 45 -8.56 -9.51 28.94
CA PHE A 45 -8.75 -8.04 28.95
C PHE A 45 -10.18 -7.59 28.58
N ASN A 46 -11.13 -8.51 28.44
CA ASN A 46 -12.52 -8.16 28.14
C ASN A 46 -13.33 -7.78 29.40
N LYS A 47 -12.78 -6.88 30.21
CA LYS A 47 -13.57 -6.04 31.12
C LYS A 47 -13.26 -4.59 30.78
N LYS A 48 -14.21 -3.96 30.10
CA LYS A 48 -14.30 -2.52 29.86
C LYS A 48 -13.78 -1.73 31.06
N GLU A 49 -12.64 -1.07 30.91
CA GLU A 49 -12.35 0.19 31.58
C GLU A 49 -11.19 0.90 30.87
N ASN A 50 -11.52 2.02 30.21
CA ASN A 50 -10.55 3.00 29.71
C ASN A 50 -9.70 3.51 30.89
N LYS A 51 -8.43 3.12 30.98
CA LYS A 51 -7.39 3.84 31.73
C LYS A 51 -6.02 3.61 31.10
N MET A 52 -5.24 4.67 31.01
CA MET A 52 -3.98 4.74 30.27
C MET A 52 -2.92 3.74 30.78
N ASN A 53 -2.09 3.24 29.87
CA ASN A 53 -1.07 2.22 30.15
C ASN A 53 0.16 2.84 30.84
N GLU A 54 0.15 2.87 32.18
CA GLU A 54 1.26 3.34 33.01
C GLU A 54 2.26 2.21 33.31
N ILE A 55 3.56 2.43 33.06
CA ILE A 55 4.64 1.52 33.50
C ILE A 55 5.44 2.22 34.60
N ILE A 56 5.43 1.64 35.80
CA ILE A 56 6.15 2.17 36.96
C ILE A 56 7.55 1.56 37.00
N ILE A 57 8.59 2.40 36.93
CA ILE A 57 9.98 2.01 37.13
C ILE A 57 10.49 2.74 38.38
N ASN A 58 10.76 2.00 39.47
CA ASN A 58 11.26 2.53 40.75
C ASN A 58 10.47 3.73 41.33
N ASN A 59 9.16 3.59 41.47
CA ASN A 59 8.25 4.65 41.97
C ASN A 59 8.23 5.95 41.14
N VAL A 60 8.83 5.95 39.95
CA VAL A 60 8.69 7.03 38.96
C VAL A 60 7.86 6.48 37.80
N GLU A 61 6.75 7.16 37.52
CA GLU A 61 5.86 6.82 36.40
C GLU A 61 6.53 7.18 35.08
N VAL A 62 6.88 6.18 34.28
CA VAL A 62 7.19 6.41 32.87
C VAL A 62 5.88 6.35 32.13
N LYS A 63 5.37 7.52 31.73
CA LYS A 63 4.14 7.58 30.94
C LYS A 63 4.50 7.21 29.52
N PHE A 64 4.08 6.01 29.14
CA PHE A 64 4.19 5.54 27.78
C PHE A 64 2.90 5.85 27.05
N GLU A 65 2.99 6.69 26.03
CA GLU A 65 1.85 6.98 25.17
C GLU A 65 1.77 5.88 24.11
N VAL A 66 0.61 5.21 24.04
CA VAL A 66 0.33 4.22 23.00
C VAL A 66 -0.41 4.91 21.88
N VAL A 67 0.27 5.07 20.75
CA VAL A 67 -0.33 5.64 19.53
C VAL A 67 -0.19 4.60 18.43
N LYS A 68 -1.32 4.14 17.87
CA LYS A 68 -1.37 3.17 16.76
C LYS A 68 -0.53 1.90 16.98
N ASP A 69 -0.74 1.27 18.14
CA ASP A 69 -0.03 0.06 18.55
C ASP A 69 1.50 0.20 18.72
N GLU A 70 2.03 1.41 18.84
CA GLU A 70 3.44 1.66 19.18
C GLU A 70 3.58 2.44 20.49
N ILE A 71 4.63 2.10 21.25
CA ILE A 71 4.93 2.67 22.57
C ILE A 71 5.96 3.78 22.43
N PHE A 72 5.60 4.98 22.88
CA PHE A 72 6.46 6.17 22.86
C PHE A 72 6.74 6.69 24.28
N THR A 73 7.94 7.27 24.47
CA THR A 73 8.35 8.01 25.68
C THR A 73 9.05 9.29 25.26
N ASN A 74 9.17 10.28 26.16
CA ASN A 74 9.89 11.51 25.85
C ASN A 74 11.24 11.61 26.59
N SER A 75 12.17 12.37 26.02
CA SER A 75 13.51 12.60 26.58
C SER A 75 13.50 13.31 27.95
N LEU A 76 12.43 14.03 28.29
CA LEU A 76 12.25 14.72 29.58
C LEU A 76 11.99 13.71 30.71
N GLN A 77 11.14 12.72 30.47
CA GLN A 77 10.86 11.62 31.39
C GLN A 77 12.09 10.75 31.58
N ILE A 78 12.85 10.48 30.51
CA ILE A 78 14.11 9.73 30.61
C ILE A 78 15.08 10.49 31.52
N ALA A 79 15.18 11.82 31.39
CA ALA A 79 16.01 12.65 32.26
C ALA A 79 15.61 12.52 33.73
N GLU A 80 14.32 12.58 34.02
CA GLU A 80 13.77 12.44 35.37
C GLU A 80 14.05 11.05 35.97
N VAL A 81 13.72 9.98 35.24
CA VAL A 81 13.83 8.59 35.71
C VAL A 81 15.28 8.21 36.00
N PHE A 82 16.18 8.54 35.09
CA PHE A 82 17.59 8.19 35.18
C PHE A 82 18.44 9.23 35.91
N GLU A 83 17.81 10.27 36.47
CA GLU A 83 18.46 11.36 37.20
C GLU A 83 19.61 11.98 36.39
N LYS A 84 19.36 12.23 35.10
CA LYS A 84 20.31 12.84 34.18
C LYS A 84 19.78 14.19 33.73
N GLU A 85 20.67 15.16 33.57
CA GLU A 85 20.26 16.44 32.99
C GLU A 85 19.72 16.25 31.57
N HIS A 86 18.57 16.84 31.28
CA HIS A 86 17.91 16.74 29.97
C HIS A 86 18.81 17.22 28.81
N LYS A 87 19.60 18.27 29.04
CA LYS A 87 20.62 18.75 28.09
C LYS A 87 21.62 17.65 27.70
N ASN A 88 22.02 16.81 28.65
CA ASN A 88 22.97 15.71 28.37
C ASN A 88 22.31 14.60 27.55
N ILE A 89 21.02 14.35 27.74
CA ILE A 89 20.26 13.39 26.93
C ILE A 89 20.14 13.88 25.49
N ILE A 90 19.77 15.15 25.28
CA ILE A 90 19.72 15.76 23.93
C ILE A 90 21.08 15.61 23.25
N ARG A 91 22.16 15.96 23.95
CA ARG A 91 23.52 15.83 23.42
C ARG A 91 23.88 14.40 23.03
N ILE A 92 23.46 13.40 23.82
CA ILE A 92 23.68 11.98 23.49
C ILE A 92 22.94 11.64 22.20
N ILE A 93 21.65 11.99 22.09
CA ILE A 93 20.85 11.73 20.88
C ILE A 93 21.47 12.40 19.66
N GLU A 94 21.92 13.65 19.80
CA GLU A 94 22.53 14.41 18.71
C GLU A 94 23.88 13.84 18.26
N SER A 95 24.62 13.23 19.18
CA SER A 95 25.90 12.56 18.92
C SER A 95 25.77 11.19 18.25
N LEU A 96 24.57 10.61 18.20
CA LEU A 96 24.33 9.35 17.48
C LEU A 96 24.54 9.56 15.96
N PRO A 97 25.02 8.55 15.23
CA PRO A 97 25.10 8.58 13.78
C PRO A 97 23.76 9.02 13.16
N ASN A 98 23.82 9.86 12.13
CA ASN A 98 22.62 10.29 11.42
C ASN A 98 22.21 9.25 10.37
N ASP A 99 21.77 8.09 10.85
CA ASP A 99 21.27 6.97 10.06
C ASP A 99 19.73 6.88 10.11
N ASP A 100 19.17 5.94 9.34
CA ASP A 100 17.73 5.72 9.31
C ASP A 100 17.19 5.28 10.69
N PHE A 101 18.00 4.56 11.48
CA PHE A 101 17.62 4.14 12.82
C PHE A 101 17.37 5.36 13.72
N ARG A 102 18.29 6.33 13.74
CA ARG A 102 18.11 7.56 14.52
C ARG A 102 16.87 8.34 14.06
N ARG A 103 16.65 8.47 12.75
CA ARG A 103 15.50 9.23 12.21
C ARG A 103 14.15 8.60 12.55
N LEU A 104 14.07 7.28 12.54
CA LEU A 104 12.83 6.56 12.82
C LEU A 104 12.52 6.46 14.32
N ASN A 105 13.54 6.50 15.18
CA ASN A 105 13.38 6.23 16.61
C ASN A 105 13.53 7.47 17.51
N PHE A 106 13.92 8.63 16.96
CA PHE A 106 14.08 9.88 17.68
C PHE A 106 13.47 11.04 16.89
N GLU A 107 12.25 11.42 17.27
CA GLU A 107 11.55 12.55 16.66
C GLU A 107 11.79 13.82 17.49
N LEU A 108 12.35 14.86 16.85
CA LEU A 108 12.52 16.16 17.49
C LEU A 108 11.17 16.88 17.59
N THR A 109 10.83 17.33 18.79
CA THR A 109 9.59 18.05 19.11
C THR A 109 9.94 19.28 19.95
N GLU A 110 9.04 20.26 19.98
CA GLU A 110 9.19 21.46 20.79
C GLU A 110 8.00 21.62 21.74
N ARG A 111 8.27 22.07 22.95
CA ARG A 111 7.24 22.56 23.87
C ARG A 111 7.52 24.00 24.26
N THR A 112 6.46 24.72 24.60
CA THR A 112 6.59 26.04 25.20
C THR A 112 6.78 25.90 26.71
N ALA A 113 7.92 26.34 27.23
CA ALA A 113 8.20 26.29 28.67
C ALA A 113 8.50 27.68 29.23
N LYS A 114 8.08 27.91 30.48
CA LYS A 114 8.35 29.13 31.23
C LYS A 114 9.67 28.99 31.98
N PHE A 115 10.59 29.91 31.73
CA PHE A 115 11.85 30.04 32.45
C PHE A 115 11.84 31.39 33.18
N GLY A 116 11.31 31.39 34.40
CA GLY A 116 11.03 32.61 35.15
C GLY A 116 9.93 33.44 34.47
N ALA A 117 10.21 34.72 34.21
CA ALA A 117 9.26 35.62 33.52
C ALA A 117 9.26 35.47 31.99
N VAL A 118 10.19 34.69 31.42
CA VAL A 118 10.34 34.53 29.97
C VAL A 118 9.78 33.19 29.53
N THR A 119 8.98 33.20 28.47
CA THR A 119 8.49 31.98 27.81
C THR A 119 9.35 31.74 26.57
N ARG A 120 9.93 30.54 26.42
CA ARG A 120 10.75 30.17 25.25
C ARG A 120 10.44 28.75 24.80
N SER A 121 10.79 28.45 23.55
CA SER A 121 10.78 27.08 23.03
C SER A 121 11.83 26.24 23.77
N ASP A 122 11.42 25.03 24.16
CA ASP A 122 12.21 24.02 24.86
C ASP A 122 12.15 22.72 24.04
N PRO A 123 13.18 22.43 23.23
CA PRO A 123 13.19 21.25 22.37
C PRO A 123 13.35 19.97 23.20
N PHE A 124 12.67 18.91 22.80
CA PHE A 124 12.79 17.58 23.38
C PHE A 124 12.55 16.51 22.31
N TYR A 125 13.04 15.30 22.53
CA TYR A 125 12.76 14.18 21.63
C TYR A 125 11.62 13.31 22.13
N ASN A 126 10.76 12.86 21.21
CA ASN A 126 9.92 11.69 21.34
C ASN A 126 10.70 10.46 20.85
N LEU A 127 10.62 9.37 21.59
CA LEU A 127 11.39 8.17 21.36
C LEU A 127 10.47 6.97 21.29
N THR A 128 10.74 6.10 20.32
CA THR A 128 10.16 4.76 20.29
C THR A 128 10.80 3.89 21.38
N ARG A 129 10.21 2.69 21.61
CA ARG A 129 10.81 1.64 22.43
C ARG A 129 12.29 1.37 22.09
N ASP A 130 12.62 1.33 20.81
CA ASP A 130 13.95 0.93 20.34
C ASP A 130 14.95 2.09 20.51
N GLY A 131 14.53 3.33 20.26
CA GLY A 131 15.32 4.52 20.58
C GLY A 131 15.61 4.67 22.07
N PHE A 132 14.60 4.43 22.92
CA PHE A 132 14.76 4.39 24.38
C PHE A 132 15.77 3.31 24.81
N SER A 133 15.61 2.08 24.29
CA SER A 133 16.50 0.97 24.64
C SER A 133 17.95 1.27 24.29
N LEU A 134 18.20 1.85 23.11
CA LEU A 134 19.53 2.27 22.69
C LEU A 134 20.16 3.27 23.67
N LEU A 135 19.41 4.28 24.12
CA LEU A 135 19.92 5.25 25.09
C LEU A 135 20.27 4.61 26.43
N VAL A 136 19.38 3.80 26.99
CA VAL A 136 19.59 3.20 28.32
C VAL A 136 20.75 2.20 28.30
N MET A 137 21.00 1.52 27.17
CA MET A 137 22.18 0.67 27.00
C MET A 137 23.50 1.46 27.15
N GLY A 138 23.55 2.71 26.69
CA GLY A 138 24.69 3.62 26.86
C GLY A 138 24.78 4.27 28.25
N PHE A 139 23.72 4.23 29.06
CA PHE A 139 23.73 4.84 30.38
C PHE A 139 24.51 4.02 31.41
N THR A 140 25.18 4.72 32.31
CA THR A 140 25.83 4.19 33.51
C THR A 140 25.03 4.58 34.77
N GLY A 141 25.19 3.78 35.84
CA GLY A 141 24.54 3.98 37.14
C GLY A 141 23.66 2.80 37.57
N GLU A 142 23.32 2.74 38.87
CA GLU A 142 22.56 1.63 39.47
C GLU A 142 21.19 1.44 38.82
N LYS A 143 20.49 2.54 38.51
CA LYS A 143 19.17 2.50 37.86
C LYS A 143 19.24 1.92 36.44
N ALA A 144 20.21 2.38 35.65
CA ALA A 144 20.46 1.85 34.31
C ALA A 144 20.86 0.37 34.36
N TYR A 145 21.66 -0.03 35.35
CA TYR A 145 22.05 -1.42 35.55
C TYR A 145 20.86 -2.33 35.89
N LYS A 146 20.00 -1.92 36.83
CA LYS A 146 18.77 -2.66 37.17
C LYS A 146 17.87 -2.83 35.94
N TRP A 147 17.69 -1.78 35.15
CA TRP A 147 16.91 -1.86 33.92
C TRP A 147 17.50 -2.85 32.92
N LYS A 148 18.83 -2.82 32.71
CA LYS A 148 19.52 -3.77 31.81
C LYS A 148 19.32 -5.22 32.25
N ILE A 149 19.35 -5.50 33.56
CA ILE A 149 19.07 -6.85 34.09
C ILE A 149 17.63 -7.28 33.76
N GLU A 150 16.65 -6.41 34.00
CA GLU A 150 15.24 -6.74 33.71
C GLU A 150 15.00 -6.93 32.21
N TYR A 151 15.65 -6.14 31.36
CA TYR A 151 15.65 -6.32 29.91
C TYR A 151 16.20 -7.70 29.50
N ILE A 152 17.35 -8.11 30.06
CA ILE A 152 17.95 -9.44 29.80
C ILE A 152 17.02 -10.57 30.26
N LYS A 153 16.41 -10.45 31.45
CA LYS A 153 15.47 -11.45 31.96
C LYS A 153 14.25 -11.60 31.05
N ALA A 154 13.70 -10.49 30.57
CA ALA A 154 12.59 -10.49 29.65
C ALA A 154 12.96 -11.18 28.32
N PHE A 155 14.13 -10.86 27.77
CA PHE A 155 14.65 -11.49 26.56
C PHE A 155 14.80 -13.02 26.72
N ASN A 156 15.44 -13.48 27.80
CA ASN A 156 15.61 -14.91 28.07
C ASN A 156 14.28 -15.64 28.26
N LYS A 157 13.28 -14.96 28.84
CA LYS A 157 11.93 -15.51 28.99
C LYS A 157 11.22 -15.65 27.63
N MET A 158 11.37 -14.66 26.74
CA MET A 158 10.87 -14.75 25.36
C MET A 158 11.54 -15.89 24.61
N GLU A 159 12.87 -15.98 24.69
CA GLU A 159 13.65 -17.05 24.07
C GLU A 159 13.17 -18.43 24.56
N ALA A 160 12.95 -18.59 25.87
CA ALA A 160 12.43 -19.83 26.44
C ALA A 160 11.03 -20.17 25.92
N MET A 161 10.12 -19.19 25.82
CA MET A 161 8.77 -19.37 25.29
C MET A 161 8.80 -19.78 23.81
N LEU A 162 9.62 -19.12 22.99
CA LEU A 162 9.78 -19.47 21.58
C LEU A 162 10.38 -20.86 21.42
N ARG A 163 11.40 -21.20 22.23
CA ARG A 163 12.00 -22.53 22.23
C ARG A 163 10.99 -23.63 22.56
N ASP A 164 10.09 -23.37 23.52
CA ASP A 164 9.05 -24.31 23.91
C ASP A 164 7.92 -24.44 22.87
N LYS A 165 7.64 -23.36 22.13
CA LYS A 165 6.65 -23.34 21.03
C LYS A 165 7.17 -23.98 19.74
N LEU A 166 8.48 -23.90 19.48
CA LEU A 166 9.12 -24.36 18.24
C LEU A 166 9.62 -25.81 18.29
N MET A 167 9.84 -26.39 19.48
CA MET A 167 10.42 -27.73 19.62
C MET A 167 9.49 -28.65 20.42
N PRO A 168 8.77 -29.56 19.74
CA PRO A 168 8.01 -30.60 20.42
C PRO A 168 8.99 -31.50 21.16
N ARG A 169 8.83 -31.60 22.49
CA ARG A 169 9.74 -32.40 23.34
C ARG A 169 9.58 -33.91 23.11
N ASP A 170 8.44 -34.34 22.56
CA ASP A 170 8.13 -35.73 22.27
C ASP A 170 8.10 -36.02 20.75
N LEU A 171 8.74 -37.11 20.35
CA LEU A 171 8.85 -37.55 18.95
C LEU A 171 7.50 -37.73 18.23
N PRO A 172 6.44 -38.30 18.84
CA PRO A 172 5.15 -38.44 18.17
C PRO A 172 4.49 -37.09 17.83
N THR A 173 4.66 -36.09 18.68
CA THR A 173 4.10 -34.75 18.50
C THR A 173 4.84 -34.00 17.40
N ALA A 174 6.16 -34.16 17.32
CA ALA A 174 6.98 -33.63 16.23
C ALA A 174 6.57 -34.19 14.87
N LEU A 175 6.38 -35.52 14.77
CA LEU A 175 5.95 -36.16 13.52
C LEU A 175 4.57 -35.69 13.06
N ARG A 176 3.63 -35.48 14.00
CA ARG A 176 2.29 -34.95 13.66
C ARG A 176 2.34 -33.52 13.16
N LEU A 177 3.14 -32.66 13.79
CA LEU A 177 3.31 -31.27 13.35
C LEU A 177 3.94 -31.21 11.96
N TYR A 178 4.97 -32.02 11.72
CA TYR A 178 5.59 -32.12 10.39
C TYR A 178 4.60 -32.64 9.33
N ALA A 179 3.79 -33.65 9.65
CA ALA A 179 2.77 -34.16 8.74
C ALA A 179 1.73 -33.07 8.41
N ASN A 180 1.24 -32.33 9.42
CA ASN A 180 0.30 -31.23 9.21
C ASN A 180 0.89 -30.12 8.34
N GLU A 181 2.15 -29.76 8.57
CA GLU A 181 2.86 -28.75 7.77
C GLU A 181 3.04 -29.21 6.31
N LEU A 182 3.37 -30.48 6.10
CA LEU A 182 3.52 -31.05 4.77
C LEU A 182 2.18 -31.10 4.02
N GLU A 183 1.09 -31.46 4.71
CA GLU A 183 -0.26 -31.37 4.15
C GLU A 183 -0.66 -29.94 3.79
N ALA A 184 -0.40 -28.97 4.68
CA ALA A 184 -0.69 -27.56 4.42
C ALA A 184 0.10 -27.04 3.21
N ASN A 185 1.39 -27.38 3.11
CA ASN A 185 2.22 -27.02 1.98
C ASN A 185 1.73 -27.63 0.66
N ASN A 186 1.24 -28.87 0.68
CA ASN A 186 0.65 -29.49 -0.50
C ASN A 186 -0.63 -28.78 -0.94
N ARG A 187 -1.52 -28.43 0.01
CA ARG A 187 -2.74 -27.65 -0.30
C ARG A 187 -2.40 -26.31 -0.96
N LEU A 188 -1.41 -25.58 -0.43
CA LEU A 188 -0.96 -24.31 -1.00
C LEU A 188 -0.40 -24.48 -2.43
N ARG A 189 0.27 -25.60 -2.72
CA ARG A 189 0.76 -25.92 -4.07
C ARG A 189 -0.39 -26.20 -5.03
N ASP A 190 -1.39 -26.96 -4.60
CA ASP A 190 -2.56 -27.29 -5.42
C ASP A 190 -3.37 -26.02 -5.75
N GLU A 191 -3.60 -25.16 -4.75
CA GLU A 191 -4.26 -23.86 -4.93
C GLU A 191 -3.49 -22.96 -5.89
N ARG A 192 -2.15 -22.92 -5.79
CA ARG A 192 -1.30 -22.20 -6.73
C ARG A 192 -1.47 -22.72 -8.15
N ASP A 193 -1.48 -24.03 -8.33
CA ASP A 193 -1.59 -24.65 -9.65
C ASP A 193 -2.97 -24.41 -10.28
N GLU A 194 -4.03 -24.41 -9.48
CA GLU A 194 -5.37 -24.01 -9.90
C GLU A 194 -5.43 -22.52 -10.29
N ALA A 195 -4.81 -21.64 -9.49
CA ALA A 195 -4.71 -20.21 -9.81
C ALA A 195 -3.92 -19.94 -11.12
N ILE A 196 -2.84 -20.69 -11.36
CA ILE A 196 -2.08 -20.59 -12.61
C ILE A 196 -2.95 -21.01 -13.81
N LYS A 197 -3.66 -22.14 -13.71
CA LYS A 197 -4.55 -22.64 -14.77
C LYS A 197 -5.66 -21.64 -15.10
N THR A 198 -6.33 -21.11 -14.08
CA THR A 198 -7.41 -20.12 -14.27
C THR A 198 -6.90 -18.82 -14.88
N LYS A 199 -5.75 -18.32 -14.42
CA LYS A 199 -5.11 -17.11 -15.00
C LYS A 199 -4.73 -17.33 -16.46
N ALA A 200 -4.16 -18.49 -16.81
CA ALA A 200 -3.83 -18.85 -18.19
C ALA A 200 -5.09 -18.92 -19.07
N TYR A 201 -6.18 -19.51 -18.58
CA TYR A 201 -7.46 -19.57 -19.27
C TYR A 201 -8.08 -18.18 -19.51
N ILE A 202 -8.06 -17.30 -18.51
CA ILE A 202 -8.54 -15.93 -18.66
C ILE A 202 -7.68 -15.17 -19.69
N GLY A 203 -6.36 -15.37 -19.66
CA GLY A 203 -5.44 -14.81 -20.65
C GLY A 203 -5.81 -15.21 -22.08
N SER A 204 -5.93 -16.52 -22.34
CA SER A 204 -6.28 -17.01 -23.68
C SER A 204 -7.65 -16.53 -24.15
N LYS A 205 -8.65 -16.48 -23.25
CA LYS A 205 -9.98 -15.97 -23.59
C LYS A 205 -9.95 -14.48 -23.96
N ARG A 206 -9.18 -13.67 -23.22
CA ARG A 206 -9.00 -12.24 -23.52
C ARG A 206 -8.31 -12.03 -24.86
N GLU A 207 -7.24 -12.79 -25.11
CA GLU A 207 -6.52 -12.77 -26.40
C GLU A 207 -7.45 -13.12 -27.55
N ALA A 208 -8.23 -14.20 -27.44
CA ALA A 208 -9.20 -14.60 -28.45
C ALA A 208 -10.23 -13.49 -28.72
N THR A 209 -10.78 -12.85 -27.67
CA THR A 209 -11.73 -11.73 -27.85
C THR A 209 -11.10 -10.50 -28.48
N ALA A 210 -9.84 -10.19 -28.13
CA ALA A 210 -9.10 -9.08 -28.71
C ALA A 210 -8.83 -9.32 -30.20
N MET A 211 -8.42 -10.54 -30.58
CA MET A 211 -8.21 -10.92 -31.98
C MET A 211 -9.51 -10.89 -32.79
N ALA A 212 -10.61 -11.38 -32.23
CA ALA A 212 -11.92 -11.31 -32.89
C ALA A 212 -12.34 -9.85 -33.15
N THR A 213 -12.17 -8.99 -32.14
CA THR A 213 -12.46 -7.55 -32.28
C THR A 213 -11.54 -6.88 -33.30
N ALA A 214 -10.25 -7.19 -33.27
CA ALA A 214 -9.29 -6.68 -34.24
C ALA A 214 -9.65 -7.11 -35.67
N SER A 215 -10.01 -8.38 -35.87
CA SER A 215 -10.44 -8.91 -37.17
C SER A 215 -11.71 -8.20 -37.68
N LEU A 216 -12.70 -7.97 -36.80
CA LEU A 216 -13.91 -7.21 -37.17
C LEU A 216 -13.57 -5.78 -37.60
N LYS A 217 -12.73 -5.08 -36.82
CA LYS A 217 -12.28 -3.73 -37.16
C LYS A 217 -11.48 -3.71 -38.47
N SER A 218 -10.59 -4.68 -38.70
CA SER A 218 -9.85 -4.80 -39.95
C SER A 218 -10.80 -4.95 -41.15
N LYS A 219 -11.83 -5.79 -41.03
CA LYS A 219 -12.86 -5.95 -42.07
C LYS A 219 -13.67 -4.68 -42.30
N GLU A 220 -14.01 -3.95 -41.25
CA GLU A 220 -14.73 -2.69 -41.36
C GLU A 220 -13.90 -1.60 -42.04
N VAL A 221 -12.61 -1.48 -41.66
CA VAL A 221 -11.65 -0.59 -42.33
C VAL A 221 -11.53 -0.93 -43.81
N GLU A 222 -11.49 -2.21 -44.17
CA GLU A 222 -11.42 -2.65 -45.57
C GLU A 222 -12.70 -2.29 -46.35
N LYS A 223 -13.89 -2.50 -45.76
CA LYS A 223 -15.15 -2.04 -46.35
C LYS A 223 -15.21 -0.53 -46.53
N LEU A 224 -14.74 0.24 -45.54
CA LEU A 224 -14.71 1.70 -45.59
C LEU A 224 -13.71 2.19 -46.65
N LYS A 225 -12.57 1.52 -46.84
CA LYS A 225 -11.64 1.80 -47.93
C LYS A 225 -12.29 1.63 -49.30
N VAL A 226 -13.01 0.52 -49.52
CA VAL A 226 -13.73 0.30 -50.78
C VAL A 226 -14.76 1.40 -51.03
N LYS A 227 -15.58 1.75 -50.03
CA LYS A 227 -16.56 2.85 -50.15
C LYS A 227 -15.90 4.22 -50.39
N LEU A 228 -14.74 4.46 -49.78
CA LEU A 228 -13.98 5.68 -49.97
C LEU A 228 -13.43 5.76 -51.41
N ASP A 229 -12.89 4.66 -51.93
CA ASP A 229 -12.44 4.58 -53.31
C ASP A 229 -13.60 4.78 -54.29
N GLU A 230 -14.76 4.15 -54.06
CA GLU A 230 -16.00 4.40 -54.84
C GLU A 230 -16.38 5.90 -54.79
N SER A 231 -16.31 6.55 -53.62
CA SER A 231 -16.59 7.98 -53.47
C SER A 231 -15.56 8.91 -54.12
N LYS A 232 -14.33 8.43 -54.35
CA LYS A 232 -13.29 9.14 -55.10
C LYS A 232 -13.43 8.95 -56.61
N THR A 233 -13.96 7.81 -57.05
CA THR A 233 -14.22 7.53 -58.48
C THR A 233 -15.45 8.23 -59.03
N TYR A 234 -16.45 8.52 -58.20
CA TYR A 234 -17.67 9.23 -58.61
C TYR A 234 -17.86 10.55 -57.86
N ALA A 235 -18.19 11.62 -58.58
CA ALA A 235 -18.49 12.91 -57.99
C ALA A 235 -19.77 13.53 -58.55
N THR A 236 -20.54 14.19 -57.68
CA THR A 236 -21.65 15.05 -58.09
C THR A 236 -21.11 16.40 -58.57
N ILE A 237 -21.87 17.05 -59.45
CA ILE A 237 -21.48 18.34 -60.03
C ILE A 237 -21.23 19.37 -58.93
N LYS A 238 -22.17 19.54 -57.99
CA LYS A 238 -22.04 20.48 -56.88
C LYS A 238 -20.79 20.26 -56.02
N LYS A 239 -20.38 19.01 -55.81
CA LYS A 239 -19.16 18.67 -55.06
C LYS A 239 -17.92 19.15 -55.81
N VAL A 240 -17.86 18.95 -57.13
CA VAL A 240 -16.75 19.42 -57.98
C VAL A 240 -16.77 20.94 -58.12
N GLU A 241 -17.93 21.56 -58.34
CA GLU A 241 -18.09 23.02 -58.40
C GLU A 241 -17.59 23.71 -57.12
N LYS A 242 -17.86 23.11 -55.95
CA LYS A 242 -17.38 23.63 -54.67
C LYS A 242 -15.86 23.56 -54.52
N LEU A 243 -15.21 22.55 -55.09
CA LEU A 243 -13.76 22.35 -54.96
C LEU A 243 -12.96 23.11 -56.02
N THR A 244 -13.49 23.24 -57.23
CA THR A 244 -12.81 23.93 -58.34
C THR A 244 -13.25 25.38 -58.53
N GLY A 245 -14.37 25.79 -57.93
CA GLY A 245 -14.95 27.14 -58.03
C GLY A 245 -15.54 27.47 -59.42
N LYS A 246 -15.69 26.47 -60.29
CA LYS A 246 -16.20 26.61 -61.66
C LYS A 246 -17.56 25.92 -61.79
N GLU A 247 -18.43 26.44 -62.67
CA GLU A 247 -19.72 25.81 -62.98
C GLU A 247 -19.56 24.77 -64.10
N TYR A 248 -20.31 23.65 -63.99
CA TYR A 248 -20.25 22.57 -64.97
C TYR A 248 -21.63 22.20 -65.51
N ASN A 249 -21.70 21.90 -66.80
CA ASN A 249 -22.96 21.57 -67.46
C ASN A 249 -23.26 20.07 -67.39
N TRP A 250 -24.30 19.72 -66.66
CA TRP A 250 -24.72 18.32 -66.46
C TRP A 250 -25.09 17.58 -67.76
N ARG A 251 -25.53 18.29 -68.80
CA ARG A 251 -25.92 17.67 -70.08
C ARG A 251 -24.71 17.07 -70.80
N LEU A 252 -23.56 17.72 -70.70
CA LEU A 252 -22.32 17.24 -71.32
C LEU A 252 -21.80 15.99 -70.61
N LEU A 253 -21.76 16.02 -69.27
CA LEU A 253 -21.38 14.85 -68.46
C LEU A 253 -22.33 13.67 -68.67
N LYS A 254 -23.64 13.93 -68.86
CA LYS A 254 -24.62 12.90 -69.21
C LYS A 254 -24.35 12.29 -70.59
N ALA A 255 -24.09 13.10 -71.61
CA ALA A 255 -23.83 12.63 -72.97
C ALA A 255 -22.57 11.74 -73.03
N ILE A 256 -21.47 12.20 -72.43
CA ILE A 256 -20.21 11.44 -72.39
C ILE A 256 -20.35 10.16 -71.58
N SER A 257 -21.12 10.19 -70.49
CA SER A 257 -21.39 8.96 -69.72
C SER A 257 -22.24 7.96 -70.50
N GLU A 258 -23.18 8.42 -71.33
CA GLU A 258 -24.00 7.55 -72.20
C GLU A 258 -23.17 6.98 -73.37
N GLU A 259 -22.28 7.78 -73.95
CA GLU A 259 -21.37 7.36 -75.02
C GLU A 259 -20.37 6.30 -74.55
N LEU A 260 -19.76 6.50 -73.38
CA LEU A 260 -18.80 5.56 -72.79
C LEU A 260 -19.48 4.41 -72.01
N ASN A 261 -20.82 4.36 -72.02
CA ASN A 261 -21.64 3.39 -71.29
C ASN A 261 -21.27 3.31 -69.78
N LEU A 262 -20.99 4.45 -69.16
CA LEU A 262 -20.62 4.57 -67.76
C LEU A 262 -21.88 4.71 -66.88
N PRO A 263 -21.96 3.98 -65.76
CA PRO A 263 -23.11 4.07 -64.87
C PRO A 263 -23.15 5.44 -64.17
N ARG A 264 -24.37 5.95 -63.95
CA ARG A 264 -24.62 7.23 -63.25
C ARG A 264 -25.44 6.98 -61.98
N PRO A 265 -24.79 6.53 -60.89
CA PRO A 265 -25.49 6.25 -59.65
C PRO A 265 -26.07 7.55 -59.06
N ALA A 266 -27.29 7.44 -58.51
CA ALA A 266 -27.89 8.51 -57.72
C ALA A 266 -27.26 8.50 -56.33
N VAL A 267 -26.93 9.69 -55.81
CA VAL A 267 -26.37 9.91 -54.48
C VAL A 267 -27.29 10.90 -53.77
N GLU A 268 -27.59 10.64 -52.50
CA GLU A 268 -28.41 11.53 -51.68
C GLU A 268 -27.65 12.84 -51.37
N ASP A 269 -28.32 13.97 -51.58
CA ASP A 269 -27.89 15.33 -51.34
C ASP A 269 -28.91 16.02 -50.41
N ILE A 270 -28.40 16.61 -49.33
CA ILE A 270 -29.21 17.23 -48.28
C ILE A 270 -30.11 18.37 -48.81
N ASN A 271 -29.67 19.06 -49.87
CA ASN A 271 -30.38 20.22 -50.40
C ASN A 271 -31.31 19.87 -51.56
N TYR A 272 -31.04 18.78 -52.28
CA TYR A 272 -31.68 18.48 -53.56
C TYR A 272 -32.30 17.07 -53.65
N GLY A 273 -32.25 16.27 -52.58
CA GLY A 273 -32.76 14.90 -52.59
C GLY A 273 -31.79 13.98 -53.33
N GLU A 274 -32.20 13.30 -54.40
CA GLU A 274 -31.31 12.42 -55.17
C GLU A 274 -30.66 13.15 -56.35
N VAL A 275 -29.33 13.21 -56.37
CA VAL A 275 -28.56 13.84 -57.45
C VAL A 275 -27.68 12.81 -58.15
N LYS A 276 -27.53 12.91 -59.47
CA LYS A 276 -26.65 12.02 -60.24
C LYS A 276 -25.18 12.33 -60.01
N SER A 277 -24.39 11.28 -59.81
CA SER A 277 -22.93 11.34 -59.79
C SER A 277 -22.35 10.80 -61.10
N TYR A 278 -21.18 11.31 -61.48
CA TYR A 278 -20.50 10.98 -62.73
C TYR A 278 -19.10 10.44 -62.43
N HIS A 279 -18.68 9.44 -63.22
CA HIS A 279 -17.40 8.73 -63.05
C HIS A 279 -16.19 9.61 -63.41
N GLU A 280 -15.03 9.33 -62.83
CA GLU A 280 -13.78 10.06 -63.05
C GLU A 280 -13.40 10.20 -64.53
N ILE A 281 -13.66 9.14 -65.33
CA ILE A 281 -13.39 9.14 -66.77
C ILE A 281 -14.26 10.18 -67.47
N ALA A 282 -15.55 10.27 -67.11
CA ALA A 282 -16.45 11.26 -67.70
C ALA A 282 -16.06 12.70 -67.32
N TRP A 283 -15.57 12.93 -66.10
CA TRP A 283 -15.06 14.23 -65.66
C TRP A 283 -13.76 14.64 -66.36
N LYS A 284 -12.86 13.67 -66.56
CA LYS A 284 -11.61 13.88 -67.29
C LYS A 284 -11.85 14.14 -68.77
N GLU A 285 -12.74 13.39 -69.41
CA GLU A 285 -13.04 13.57 -70.84
C GLU A 285 -13.84 14.86 -71.11
N ALA A 286 -14.81 15.19 -70.25
CA ALA A 286 -15.65 16.38 -70.44
C ALA A 286 -14.91 17.70 -70.18
N TYR A 287 -14.09 17.73 -69.12
CA TYR A 287 -13.57 18.97 -68.55
C TYR A 287 -12.09 18.91 -68.15
N ASN A 288 -11.39 17.79 -68.44
CA ASN A 288 -10.02 17.52 -68.01
C ASN A 288 -9.83 17.66 -66.49
N VAL A 289 -10.85 17.27 -65.73
CA VAL A 289 -10.86 17.31 -64.27
C VAL A 289 -10.52 15.93 -63.73
N ASP A 290 -9.41 15.80 -63.01
CA ASP A 290 -9.03 14.56 -62.33
C ASP A 290 -9.66 14.51 -60.92
N LEU A 291 -10.67 13.65 -60.76
CA LEU A 291 -11.36 13.52 -59.48
C LEU A 291 -10.44 13.02 -58.36
N ARG A 292 -9.43 12.19 -58.65
CA ARG A 292 -8.53 11.63 -57.62
C ARG A 292 -7.58 12.66 -57.05
N GLU A 293 -7.25 13.70 -57.81
CA GLU A 293 -6.40 14.81 -57.35
C GLU A 293 -7.18 15.81 -56.48
N ILE A 294 -8.46 16.03 -56.83
CA ILE A 294 -9.29 17.07 -56.22
C ILE A 294 -10.05 16.55 -54.98
N LEU A 295 -10.31 15.24 -54.90
CA LEU A 295 -10.99 14.57 -53.76
C LEU A 295 -10.02 13.94 -52.74
N LYS A 296 -8.81 14.50 -52.59
CA LYS A 296 -7.78 14.01 -51.65
C LYS A 296 -8.23 14.04 -50.19
#